data_AF-A0A1X7U9Y1-F1
#
_entry.id   AF-A0A1X7U9Y1-F1
#
_cell.length_a   1.000
_cell.length_b   1.000
_cell.length_c   1.000
_cell.angle_alpha   90.00
_cell.angle_beta   90.00
_cell.angle_gamma   90.00
#
_symmetry.space_group_name_H-M   'P 1'
#
loop_
_entity.id
_entity.type
_entity.pdbx_description
1 polymer ?
#
loop_
_entity_poly.entity_id
_entity_poly.type
_entity_poly.pdbx_seq_one_letter_code
_entity_poly.pdbx_strand_id
1 'polypeptide(L)'
;MDRILHAMIAKYSSLQGENLDEYLPKLSFAYCTMYHESTKELRFFLLYGRDALIRGDEALSHRRHTGMVDVDDYKSELMISLAKAWYITWSSISKAQKAQKKQNDKEVRVKAI
;
A
#
# COMPACT_ATOMS: atom_id res chain seq x y z
N MET A 1 -16.15 10.40 -1.91
CA MET A 1 -15.39 10.91 -0.75
C MET A 1 -15.97 10.27 0.49
N ASP A 2 -15.13 9.69 1.35
CA ASP A 2 -15.57 9.01 2.58
C ASP A 2 -16.16 10.01 3.60
N ARG A 3 -17.29 9.66 4.23
CA ARG A 3 -18.01 10.49 5.19
C ARG A 3 -17.15 10.84 6.42
N ILE A 4 -16.27 9.93 6.84
CA ILE A 4 -15.41 10.12 8.02
C ILE A 4 -14.34 11.17 7.72
N LEU A 5 -13.72 11.12 6.53
CA LEU A 5 -12.75 12.13 6.11
C LEU A 5 -13.39 13.52 6.03
N HIS A 6 -14.60 13.60 5.49
CA HIS A 6 -15.34 14.86 5.40
C HIS A 6 -15.67 15.43 6.79
N ALA A 7 -16.10 14.58 7.72
CA ALA A 7 -16.39 14.99 9.10
C ALA A 7 -15.11 15.46 9.82
N MET A 8 -13.99 14.77 9.62
CA MET A 8 -12.68 15.15 10.13
C MET A 8 -12.24 16.53 9.61
N ILE A 9 -12.29 16.75 8.30
CA ILE A 9 -11.90 18.03 7.69
C ILE A 9 -12.83 19.15 8.17
N ALA A 10 -14.15 18.93 8.18
CA ALA A 10 -15.12 19.92 8.63
C ALA A 10 -14.89 20.33 10.09
N LYS A 11 -14.59 19.37 10.97
CA LYS A 11 -14.30 19.63 12.38
C LYS A 11 -12.99 20.41 12.58
N TYR A 12 -11.94 20.10 11.82
CA TYR A 12 -10.68 20.82 11.94
C TYR A 12 -10.72 22.20 11.29
N SER A 13 -11.46 22.36 10.19
CA SER A 13 -11.67 23.65 9.54
C SER A 13 -12.41 24.66 10.41
N SER A 14 -13.34 24.21 11.27
CA SER A 14 -14.04 25.10 12.20
C SER A 14 -13.21 25.49 13.43
N LEU A 15 -12.20 24.68 13.79
CA LEU A 15 -11.38 24.88 14.99
C LEU A 15 -10.05 25.60 14.72
N GLN A 16 -9.45 25.41 13.55
CA GLN A 16 -8.06 25.81 13.25
C GLN A 16 -7.93 26.37 11.81
N GLY A 17 -8.95 27.11 11.35
CA GLY A 17 -9.12 27.51 9.94
C GLY A 17 -7.93 28.25 9.32
N GLU A 18 -7.07 28.89 10.11
CA GLU A 18 -5.92 29.66 9.61
C GLU A 18 -4.70 28.80 9.23
N ASN A 19 -4.60 27.54 9.70
CA ASN A 19 -3.41 26.67 9.49
C ASN A 19 -3.75 25.32 8.87
N LEU A 20 -4.81 25.24 8.05
CA LEU A 20 -5.29 23.98 7.47
C LEU A 20 -4.20 23.17 6.75
N ASP A 21 -3.29 23.84 6.04
CA ASP A 21 -2.21 23.19 5.30
C ASP A 21 -1.22 22.45 6.22
N GLU A 22 -1.02 22.93 7.46
CA GLU A 22 -0.15 22.28 8.43
C GLU A 22 -0.80 21.02 9.04
N TYR A 23 -2.12 21.04 9.18
CA TYR A 23 -2.86 19.94 9.81
C TYR A 23 -3.32 18.88 8.80
N LEU A 24 -3.42 19.20 7.51
CA LEU A 24 -3.88 18.27 6.49
C LEU A 24 -3.04 16.97 6.43
N PRO A 25 -1.69 17.00 6.50
CA PRO A 25 -0.89 15.78 6.56
C PRO A 25 -1.15 14.98 7.82
N LYS A 26 -1.32 15.65 8.97
CA LYS A 26 -1.60 15.01 10.27
C LYS A 26 -2.97 14.32 10.26
N LEU A 27 -3.96 14.97 9.64
CA LEU A 27 -5.31 14.43 9.48
C LEU A 27 -5.33 13.24 8.53
N SER A 28 -4.61 13.33 7.40
CA SER A 28 -4.46 12.24 6.45
C SER A 28 -3.79 11.03 7.10
N PHE A 29 -2.74 11.25 7.90
CA PHE A 29 -2.11 10.20 8.68
C PHE A 29 -3.11 9.53 9.63
N ALA A 30 -3.80 10.31 10.47
CA ALA A 30 -4.80 9.79 11.41
C ALA A 30 -5.91 9.00 10.70
N TYR A 31 -6.38 9.50 9.57
CA TYR A 31 -7.38 8.83 8.74
C TYR A 31 -6.88 7.49 8.21
N CYS A 32 -5.65 7.42 7.69
CA CYS A 32 -5.06 6.18 7.18
C CYS A 32 -4.79 5.14 8.27
N THR A 33 -4.48 5.57 9.50
CA THR A 33 -4.24 4.70 10.65
C THR A 33 -5.52 4.31 11.41
N MET A 34 -6.70 4.69 10.92
CA MET A 34 -7.97 4.28 11.51
C MET A 34 -8.53 3.03 10.84
N TYR A 35 -9.18 2.18 11.65
CA TYR A 35 -9.93 1.04 11.15
C TYR A 35 -11.12 1.50 10.32
N HIS A 36 -11.35 0.81 9.21
CA HIS A 36 -12.53 0.99 8.39
C HIS A 36 -13.68 0.15 8.95
N GLU A 37 -14.86 0.75 9.12
CA GLU A 37 -15.94 0.17 9.94
C GLU A 37 -16.48 -1.17 9.41
N SER A 38 -16.57 -1.34 8.09
CA SER A 38 -17.12 -2.55 7.49
C SER A 38 -16.11 -3.68 7.36
N THR A 39 -14.85 -3.36 7.07
CA THR A 39 -13.79 -4.36 6.85
C THR A 39 -13.01 -4.68 8.11
N LYS A 40 -13.11 -3.84 9.15
CA LYS A 40 -12.33 -3.95 10.40
C LYS A 40 -10.82 -3.98 10.20
N GLU A 41 -10.35 -3.52 9.04
CA GLU A 41 -8.94 -3.40 8.69
C GLU A 41 -8.51 -1.93 8.67
N LEU A 42 -7.21 -1.69 8.84
CA LEU A 42 -6.63 -0.36 8.66
C LEU A 42 -6.85 0.12 7.23
N ARG A 43 -7.25 1.38 7.06
CA ARG A 43 -7.38 1.96 5.71
C ARG A 43 -6.06 1.94 4.94
N PHE A 44 -4.95 2.12 5.65
CA PHE A 44 -3.60 1.99 5.08
C PHE A 44 -3.35 0.59 4.50
N PHE A 45 -3.79 -0.46 5.18
CA PHE A 45 -3.71 -1.84 4.69
C PHE A 45 -4.52 -2.02 3.41
N LEU A 46 -5.76 -1.53 3.37
CA LEU A 46 -6.60 -1.63 2.18
C LEU A 46 -6.02 -0.89 0.97
N LEU A 47 -5.31 0.22 1.19
CA LEU A 47 -4.74 1.03 0.11
C LEU A 47 -3.39 0.51 -0.38
N TYR A 48 -2.54 0.02 0.53
CA TYR A 48 -1.15 -0.33 0.23
C TYR A 48 -0.83 -1.82 0.35
N GLY A 49 -1.77 -2.64 0.81
CA GLY A 49 -1.57 -4.07 1.05
C GLY A 49 -0.59 -4.38 2.19
N ARG A 50 -0.35 -3.42 3.09
CA ARG A 50 0.55 -3.58 4.24
C ARG A 50 0.06 -2.71 5.40
N ASP A 51 0.37 -3.12 6.62
CA ASP A 51 0.06 -2.30 7.79
C ASP A 51 0.98 -1.08 7.90
N ALA A 52 0.46 -0.03 8.52
CA ALA A 52 1.20 1.21 8.72
C ALA A 52 2.22 1.01 9.85
N LEU A 53 3.51 1.15 9.55
CA LEU A 53 4.56 1.15 10.58
C LEU A 53 4.63 2.53 11.23
N ILE A 54 4.06 2.67 12.42
CA ILE A 54 4.11 3.91 13.19
C ILE A 54 5.39 3.90 14.04
N ARG A 55 6.17 4.99 13.99
CA ARG A 55 7.34 5.13 14.87
C ARG A 55 6.88 5.15 16.33
N GLY A 56 7.29 4.15 17.11
CA GLY A 56 6.87 3.95 18.50
C GLY A 56 5.98 2.72 18.71
N ASP A 57 5.44 2.14 17.64
CA ASP A 57 4.60 0.94 17.74
C ASP A 57 5.37 -0.26 18.29
N GLU A 58 6.67 -0.36 18.01
CA GLU A 58 7.55 -1.38 18.59
C GLU A 58 7.67 -1.27 20.12
N ALA A 59 7.67 -0.03 20.66
CA ALA A 59 7.73 0.23 22.09
C ALA A 59 6.38 -0.01 22.80
N LEU A 60 5.27 0.12 22.06
CA LEU A 60 3.91 -0.14 22.54
C LEU A 60 3.46 -1.59 22.29
N SER A 61 4.14 -2.30 21.40
CA SER A 61 3.88 -3.71 21.13
C SER A 61 4.23 -4.51 22.39
N HIS A 62 3.23 -5.17 22.95
CA HIS A 62 3.48 -6.15 23.99
C HIS A 62 4.38 -7.22 23.38
N ARG A 63 5.50 -7.56 24.04
CA ARG A 63 6.39 -8.65 23.58
C ARG A 63 5.53 -9.87 23.27
N ARG A 64 5.37 -10.19 21.98
CA ARG A 64 4.63 -11.37 21.55
C ARG A 64 5.34 -12.60 22.13
N HIS A 65 4.59 -13.49 22.74
CA HIS A 65 5.13 -14.77 23.19
C HIS A 65 5.59 -15.57 21.96
N THR A 66 6.84 -16.00 21.98
CA THR A 66 7.46 -16.83 20.92
C THR A 66 6.65 -18.11 20.75
N GLY A 67 5.86 -18.20 19.68
CA GLY A 67 5.05 -19.38 19.34
C GLY A 67 3.57 -19.10 19.01
N MET A 68 3.07 -17.89 19.23
CA MET A 68 1.73 -17.51 18.75
C MET A 68 1.82 -17.04 17.29
N VAL A 69 1.18 -17.81 16.39
CA VAL A 69 0.94 -17.38 15.00
C VAL A 69 -0.32 -16.52 15.01
N ASP A 70 -0.16 -15.23 14.75
CA ASP A 70 -1.27 -14.30 14.63
C ASP A 70 -1.83 -14.26 13.20
N VAL A 71 -3.08 -13.84 13.05
CA VAL A 71 -3.71 -13.61 11.74
C VAL A 71 -2.91 -12.57 10.95
N ASP A 72 -2.35 -11.57 11.63
CA ASP A 72 -1.54 -10.52 10.99
C ASP A 72 -0.19 -11.04 10.48
N ASP A 73 0.39 -12.07 11.10
CA ASP A 73 1.59 -12.75 10.59
C ASP A 73 1.26 -13.50 9.28
N TYR A 74 0.12 -14.19 9.24
CA TYR A 74 -0.35 -14.87 8.03
C TYR A 74 -0.65 -13.90 6.89
N LYS A 75 -1.31 -12.77 7.17
CA LYS A 75 -1.55 -11.70 6.18
C LYS A 75 -0.23 -11.18 5.61
N SER A 76 0.75 -10.92 6.48
CA SER A 76 2.08 -10.42 6.08
C SER A 76 2.80 -11.41 5.19
N GLU A 77 2.80 -12.70 5.54
CA GLU A 77 3.39 -13.76 4.72
C GLU A 77 2.72 -13.85 3.34
N LEU A 78 1.39 -13.80 3.30
CA LEU A 78 0.63 -13.84 2.05
C LEU A 78 0.98 -12.67 1.14
N MET A 79 1.07 -11.45 1.68
CA MET A 79 1.44 -10.26 0.92
C MET A 79 2.88 -10.35 0.37
N ILE A 80 3.82 -10.87 1.17
CA ILE A 80 5.20 -11.11 0.73
C ILE A 80 5.23 -12.13 -0.41
N SER A 81 4.48 -13.22 -0.29
CA SER A 81 4.37 -14.25 -1.33
C SER A 81 3.82 -13.68 -2.64
N LEU A 82 2.75 -12.89 -2.55
CA LEU A 82 2.13 -12.24 -3.70
C LEU A 82 3.09 -11.26 -4.39
N ALA A 83 3.80 -10.42 -3.61
CA ALA A 83 4.78 -9.49 -4.15
C ALA A 83 5.92 -10.22 -4.90
N LYS A 84 6.39 -11.36 -4.37
CA LYS A 84 7.38 -12.21 -5.05
C LYS A 84 6.84 -12.77 -6.36
N ALA A 85 5.61 -13.30 -6.36
CA ALA A 85 4.98 -13.85 -7.56
C ALA A 85 4.81 -12.77 -8.65
N TRP A 86 4.41 -11.56 -8.27
CA TRP A 86 4.33 -10.40 -9.17
C TRP A 86 5.69 -10.03 -9.76
N TYR A 87 6.73 -9.96 -8.92
CA TYR A 87 8.09 -9.65 -9.40
C TYR A 87 8.59 -10.68 -10.42
N ILE A 88 8.40 -11.97 -10.14
CA ILE A 88 8.80 -13.06 -11.06
C ILE A 88 8.06 -12.95 -12.38
N THR A 89 6.75 -12.75 -12.32
CA THR A 89 5.88 -12.61 -13.50
C THR A 89 6.29 -11.39 -14.32
N TRP A 90 6.48 -10.24 -13.67
CA TRP A 90 6.91 -9.00 -14.31
C TRP A 90 8.27 -9.14 -14.99
N SER A 91 9.26 -9.76 -14.32
CA SER A 91 10.57 -10.01 -14.91
C SER A 91 10.48 -10.92 -16.13
N SER A 92 9.63 -11.96 -16.06
CA SER A 92 9.42 -12.90 -17.16
C SER A 92 8.75 -12.23 -18.37
N ILE A 93 7.70 -11.44 -18.14
CA ILE A 93 7.03 -10.64 -19.17
C ILE A 93 8.01 -9.65 -19.81
N SER A 94 8.81 -8.94 -19.00
CA SER A 94 9.79 -7.98 -19.50
C SER A 94 10.84 -8.64 -20.40
N LYS A 95 11.31 -9.84 -20.02
CA LYS A 95 12.25 -10.64 -20.84
C LYS A 95 11.59 -11.07 -22.16
N ALA A 96 10.36 -11.59 -22.10
CA ALA A 96 9.62 -12.00 -23.29
C ALA A 96 9.37 -10.84 -24.26
N GLN A 97 8.96 -9.67 -23.75
CA GLN A 97 8.76 -8.45 -24.55
C GLN A 97 10.06 -8.00 -25.23
N LYS A 98 11.19 -8.02 -24.53
CA LYS A 98 12.50 -7.68 -25.11
C LYS A 98 12.91 -8.67 -26.21
N ALA A 99 12.65 -9.96 -26.03
CA ALA A 99 12.92 -10.97 -27.04
C ALA A 99 12.04 -10.78 -28.28
N GLN A 100 10.73 -10.58 -28.07
CA GLN A 100 9.78 -10.33 -29.15
C GLN A 100 10.14 -9.08 -29.96
N LYS A 101 10.51 -7.99 -29.28
CA LYS A 101 10.96 -6.76 -29.95
C LYS A 101 12.16 -7.03 -30.86
N LYS A 102 13.19 -7.72 -30.36
CA LYS A 102 14.37 -8.07 -31.16
C LYS A 102 14.03 -8.91 -32.39
N GLN A 103 13.09 -9.84 -32.27
CA GLN A 103 12.65 -10.65 -33.40
C GLN A 103 11.90 -9.79 -34.43
N ASN A 104 10.95 -8.97 -33.97
CA ASN A 104 10.19 -8.08 -34.85
C ASN A 104 11.11 -7.08 -35.59
N ASP A 105 12.10 -6.50 -34.90
CA ASP A 105 13.08 -5.60 -35.51
C ASP A 105 13.90 -6.29 -36.62
N LYS A 106 14.22 -7.59 -36.46
CA LYS A 106 14.87 -8.39 -37.50
C LYS A 106 13.95 -8.61 -38.70
N GLU A 107 12.70 -9.00 -38.46
CA GLU A 107 11.71 -9.25 -39.52
C GLU A 107 11.40 -7.99 -40.33
N VAL A 108 11.25 -6.83 -39.68
CA VAL A 108 11.08 -5.54 -40.34
C VAL A 108 12.29 -5.18 -41.19
N ARG A 109 13.51 -5.42 -40.69
CA ARG A 109 14.75 -5.12 -41.46
C ARG A 109 14.92 -6.02 -42.68
N VAL A 110 14.49 -7.29 -42.61
CA VAL A 110 14.52 -8.21 -43.76
C VAL A 110 13.50 -7.81 -44.82
N LYS A 111 12.31 -7.32 -44.43
CA LYS A 111 11.28 -6.85 -45.37
C LYS A 111 11.61 -5.53 -46.09
N ALA A 112 12.56 -4.75 -45.60
CA ALA A 112 12.94 -3.45 -46.15
C ALA A 112 14.05 -3.53 -47.23
N ILE A 113 14.56 -4.73 -47.52
CA ILE A 113 15.54 -5.04 -48.57
C ILE A 113 14.82 -5.77 -49.69
#